data_AF-A0A3P7TAC4-F1
#
_entry.id   AF-A0A3P7TAC4-F1
#
_cell.length_a   1.000
_cell.length_b   1.000
_cell.length_c   1.000
_cell.angle_alpha   90.00
_cell.angle_beta   90.00
_cell.angle_gamma   90.00
#
_symmetry.space_group_name_H-M   'P 1'
#
loop_
_entity.id
_entity.type
_entity.pdbx_description
1 polymer ?
#
loop_
_entity_poly.entity_id
_entity_poly.type
_entity_poly.pdbx_seq_one_letter_code
_entity_poly.pdbx_strand_id
1 'polypeptide(L)'
;MICKLLLATSAILQLEVRLGYKTRIDPPDQWHELIATNTTRMLECSIPDNKLEGHLYNCASLDLFELGSNPYPFYLINIRLPVNQTLCQTNPKAPNCAIGRINDLRVIAIHQNGGFTAIWLFMKTMVSPLVTIAVIWYWKRVVALNRNSYLLEKAIMALGISLAILDCMFSINRSEYHKAKVIKNYSLSTPETMKIFSVPLEWISLWFRAPFMLLIGDIRQGLFYAILFSFWLIFTGEHLIDDTSRNNLSSYWQNLTSVLIGSTCLLIYDVAERGMQLLNPFFSIWSSKLGSRLAYTSIYIASLCVLLYFGFLAYKVYHVWITIKRKRSAQLYRNSEIRRLKTCKGDNLTVFRIFF
;
A
#
# COMPACT_ATOMS: atom_id res chain seq x y z
N MET A 1 -8.23 -44.46 -32.26
CA MET A 1 -9.34 -43.68 -31.66
C MET A 1 -8.78 -42.99 -30.43
N ILE A 2 -8.09 -41.86 -30.62
CA ILE A 2 -7.46 -41.10 -29.53
C ILE A 2 -8.58 -40.27 -28.91
N CYS A 3 -8.99 -40.63 -27.69
CA CYS A 3 -9.87 -39.81 -26.88
C CYS A 3 -9.14 -38.47 -26.66
N LYS A 4 -9.47 -37.45 -27.46
CA LYS A 4 -9.13 -36.06 -27.19
C LYS A 4 -9.85 -35.68 -25.90
N LEU A 5 -9.23 -35.98 -24.77
CA LEU A 5 -9.56 -35.37 -23.49
C LEU A 5 -9.23 -33.88 -23.68
N LEU A 6 -10.20 -33.11 -24.16
CA LEU A 6 -10.18 -31.66 -24.10
C LEU A 6 -10.09 -31.34 -22.60
N LEU A 7 -8.88 -31.00 -22.12
CA LEU A 7 -8.80 -30.24 -20.88
C LEU A 7 -9.76 -29.06 -21.08
N ALA A 8 -10.77 -28.98 -20.22
CA ALA A 8 -11.57 -27.77 -20.14
C ALA A 8 -10.57 -26.62 -19.95
N THR A 9 -10.73 -25.56 -20.74
CA THR A 9 -9.84 -24.37 -20.72
C THR A 9 -9.68 -23.78 -19.31
N SER A 10 -10.57 -24.13 -18.39
CA SER A 10 -10.40 -23.99 -16.95
C SER A 10 -10.87 -25.27 -16.23
N ALA A 11 -10.01 -25.83 -15.37
CA ALA A 11 -10.35 -26.95 -14.49
C ALA A 11 -10.34 -26.49 -13.03
N ILE A 12 -11.27 -27.00 -12.22
CA ILE A 12 -11.31 -26.68 -10.79
C ILE A 12 -10.44 -27.69 -10.04
N LEU A 13 -9.39 -27.20 -9.39
CA LEU A 13 -8.50 -27.96 -8.53
C LEU A 13 -8.93 -27.75 -7.07
N GLN A 14 -9.30 -28.82 -6.38
CA GLN A 14 -9.58 -28.82 -4.95
C GLN A 14 -8.41 -29.44 -4.20
N LEU A 15 -7.83 -28.69 -3.28
CA LEU A 15 -6.68 -29.07 -2.48
C LEU A 15 -7.12 -29.17 -1.02
N GLU A 16 -6.96 -30.35 -0.43
CA GLU A 16 -7.03 -30.52 1.02
C GLU A 16 -5.62 -30.29 1.57
N VAL A 17 -5.42 -29.19 2.29
CA VAL A 17 -4.10 -28.78 2.77
C VAL A 17 -4.08 -28.76 4.29
N ARG A 18 -3.04 -29.37 4.85
CA ARG A 18 -2.74 -29.32 6.28
C ARG A 18 -1.35 -28.73 6.47
N LEU A 19 -1.27 -27.68 7.27
CA LEU A 19 -0.03 -27.00 7.60
C LEU A 19 0.27 -27.25 9.08
N GLY A 20 1.41 -27.88 9.35
CA GLY A 20 1.95 -28.08 10.68
C GLY A 20 3.20 -27.23 10.90
N TYR A 21 3.49 -26.95 12.16
CA TYR A 21 4.72 -26.30 12.58
C TYR A 21 5.40 -27.09 13.69
N LYS A 22 6.69 -26.81 13.87
CA LYS A 22 7.50 -27.41 14.92
C LYS A 22 8.48 -26.39 15.48
N THR A 23 8.65 -26.37 16.80
CA THR A 23 9.63 -25.52 17.49
C THR A 23 10.97 -26.24 17.65
N ARG A 24 12.00 -25.52 18.11
CA ARG A 24 13.32 -26.13 18.39
C ARG A 24 13.32 -27.03 19.64
N ILE A 25 12.30 -26.90 20.48
CA ILE A 25 12.21 -27.59 21.77
C ILE A 25 11.40 -28.89 21.62
N ASP A 26 10.50 -28.95 20.64
CA ASP A 26 9.63 -30.11 20.43
C ASP A 26 10.42 -31.35 20.00
N PRO A 27 10.00 -32.55 20.43
CA PRO A 27 10.63 -33.81 20.06
C PRO A 27 10.58 -34.06 18.53
N PRO A 28 11.46 -34.94 17.98
CA PRO A 28 11.58 -35.20 16.54
C PRO A 28 10.24 -35.45 15.85
N ASP A 29 9.36 -36.24 16.47
CA ASP A 29 8.15 -36.78 15.85
C ASP A 29 6.87 -35.98 16.11
N GLN A 30 6.93 -34.95 16.96
CA GLN A 30 5.75 -34.18 17.33
C GLN A 30 5.60 -32.93 16.44
N TRP A 31 4.49 -32.88 15.72
CA TRP A 31 4.09 -31.74 14.90
C TRP A 31 2.81 -31.12 15.44
N HIS A 32 2.77 -29.80 15.51
CA HIS A 32 1.58 -29.07 15.90
C HIS A 32 0.84 -28.58 14.66
N GLU A 33 -0.46 -28.88 14.57
CA GLU A 33 -1.27 -28.40 13.45
C GLU A 33 -1.54 -26.91 13.58
N LEU A 34 -1.20 -26.14 12.54
CA LEU A 34 -1.49 -24.71 12.44
C LEU A 34 -2.87 -24.47 11.85
N ILE A 35 -3.17 -25.15 10.74
CA ILE A 35 -4.46 -25.06 10.05
C ILE A 35 -4.66 -26.26 9.12
N ALA A 36 -5.90 -26.75 9.05
CA ALA A 36 -6.37 -27.71 8.07
C ALA A 36 -7.54 -27.10 7.32
N THR A 37 -7.45 -26.99 5.99
CA THR A 37 -8.49 -26.35 5.18
C THR A 37 -8.54 -26.91 3.77
N ASN A 38 -9.74 -26.85 3.19
CA ASN A 38 -9.98 -27.21 1.80
C ASN A 38 -10.02 -25.93 0.97
N THR A 39 -9.11 -25.81 0.01
CA THR A 39 -9.02 -24.64 -0.85
C THR A 39 -9.24 -25.05 -2.30
N THR A 40 -9.93 -24.19 -3.05
CA THR A 40 -10.19 -24.39 -4.48
C THR A 40 -9.41 -23.37 -5.29
N ARG A 41 -8.88 -23.82 -6.43
CA ARG A 41 -8.14 -23.00 -7.39
C ARG A 41 -8.59 -23.33 -8.80
N MET A 42 -8.50 -22.35 -9.69
CA MET A 42 -8.74 -22.57 -11.11
C MET A 42 -7.39 -22.83 -11.78
N LEU A 43 -7.29 -23.96 -12.46
CA LEU A 43 -6.10 -24.35 -13.22
C LEU A 43 -6.27 -23.86 -14.66
N GLU A 44 -5.41 -22.92 -15.05
CA GLU A 44 -5.32 -22.40 -16.42
C GLU A 44 -4.05 -22.97 -17.06
N CYS A 45 -4.24 -23.95 -17.94
CA CYS A 45 -3.15 -24.60 -18.66
C CYS A 45 -3.33 -24.45 -20.16
N SER A 46 -2.25 -24.09 -20.83
CA SER A 46 -2.15 -24.05 -22.28
C SER A 46 -1.33 -25.22 -22.78
N ILE A 47 -1.67 -25.72 -23.97
CA ILE A 47 -0.89 -26.75 -24.64
C ILE A 47 0.08 -26.04 -25.58
N PRO A 48 1.40 -26.24 -25.45
CA PRO A 48 2.35 -25.72 -26.44
C PRO A 48 2.06 -26.31 -27.84
N ASP A 49 2.25 -25.49 -28.88
CA ASP A 49 1.88 -25.83 -30.27
C ASP A 49 2.61 -27.07 -30.81
N ASN A 50 3.82 -27.34 -30.31
CA ASN A 50 4.62 -28.53 -30.68
C ASN A 50 4.29 -29.71 -29.76
N LYS A 51 3.14 -30.36 -29.99
CA LYS A 51 2.74 -31.58 -29.27
C LYS A 51 3.60 -32.80 -29.68
N LEU A 52 4.75 -32.98 -29.03
CA LEU A 52 5.37 -34.30 -28.91
C LEU A 52 4.79 -34.99 -27.66
N GLU A 53 4.54 -36.31 -27.76
CA GLU A 53 4.08 -37.12 -26.63
C GLU A 53 5.13 -37.06 -25.50
N GLY A 54 4.74 -36.49 -24.35
CA GLY A 54 5.62 -36.33 -23.18
C GLY A 54 5.95 -34.89 -22.77
N HIS A 55 5.50 -33.87 -23.51
CA HIS A 55 5.67 -32.48 -23.07
C HIS A 55 4.71 -32.09 -21.95
N LEU A 56 5.24 -31.32 -20.99
CA LEU A 56 4.49 -30.74 -19.88
C LEU A 56 3.53 -29.65 -20.40
N TYR A 57 2.36 -29.55 -19.77
CA TYR A 57 1.46 -28.43 -19.99
C TYR A 57 2.09 -27.14 -19.45
N ASN A 58 1.92 -26.03 -20.18
CA ASN A 58 2.33 -24.73 -19.67
C ASN A 58 1.16 -24.13 -18.88
N CYS A 59 1.23 -24.27 -17.55
CA CYS A 59 0.20 -23.82 -16.63
C CYS A 59 0.63 -22.53 -15.91
N ALA A 60 -0.34 -21.66 -15.66
CA ALA A 60 -0.14 -20.50 -14.80
C ALA A 60 0.20 -20.94 -13.36
N SER A 61 1.05 -20.16 -12.68
CA SER A 61 1.34 -20.37 -11.27
C SER A 61 0.09 -20.13 -10.42
N LEU A 62 -0.06 -20.93 -9.36
CA LEU A 62 -1.20 -20.83 -8.44
C LEU A 62 -0.74 -20.33 -7.07
N ASP A 63 -1.46 -19.36 -6.52
CA ASP A 63 -1.21 -18.86 -5.17
C ASP A 63 -1.73 -19.85 -4.14
N LEU A 64 -0.82 -20.55 -3.47
CA LEU A 64 -1.15 -21.59 -2.50
C LEU A 64 -1.50 -20.98 -1.13
N PHE A 65 -0.56 -20.27 -0.52
CA PHE A 65 -0.74 -19.64 0.79
C PHE A 65 0.18 -18.45 0.98
N GLU A 66 -0.21 -17.57 1.90
CA GLU A 66 0.64 -16.49 2.38
C GLU A 66 0.56 -16.37 3.91
N LEU A 67 1.71 -16.46 4.58
CA LEU A 67 1.81 -16.28 6.02
C LEU A 67 2.31 -14.89 6.33
N GLY A 68 1.52 -14.13 7.09
CA GLY A 68 1.90 -12.76 7.45
C GLY A 68 3.01 -12.63 8.50
N SER A 69 3.41 -13.73 9.14
CA SER A 69 4.55 -13.78 10.06
C SER A 69 5.12 -15.18 10.10
N ASN A 70 6.43 -15.29 10.37
CA ASN A 70 7.14 -16.55 10.44
C ASN A 70 7.71 -16.82 11.85
N PRO A 71 6.87 -17.19 12.83
CA PRO A 71 7.30 -17.36 14.22
C PRO A 71 8.03 -18.69 14.48
N TYR A 72 7.88 -19.70 13.62
CA TYR A 72 8.41 -21.04 13.86
C TYR A 72 9.59 -21.34 12.92
N PRO A 73 10.55 -22.18 13.34
CA PRO A 73 11.70 -22.54 12.52
C PRO A 73 11.38 -23.58 11.43
N PHE A 74 10.41 -24.47 11.67
CA PHE A 74 10.12 -25.60 10.79
C PHE A 74 8.62 -25.67 10.51
N TYR A 75 8.29 -25.94 9.24
CA TYR A 75 6.93 -26.12 8.75
C TYR A 75 6.83 -27.40 7.92
N LEU A 76 5.70 -28.08 8.05
CA LEU A 76 5.33 -29.25 7.25
C LEU A 76 4.02 -28.94 6.53
N ILE A 77 4.02 -29.08 5.21
CA ILE A 77 2.82 -28.90 4.39
C ILE A 77 2.45 -30.23 3.75
N ASN A 78 1.26 -30.72 4.08
CA ASN A 78 0.68 -31.91 3.47
C ASN A 78 -0.41 -31.46 2.52
N ILE A 79 -0.25 -31.78 1.23
CA ILE A 79 -1.20 -31.44 0.18
C ILE A 79 -1.81 -32.73 -0.33
N ARG A 80 -3.13 -32.84 -0.26
CA ARG A 80 -3.89 -33.97 -0.77
C ARG A 80 -4.85 -33.51 -1.86
N LEU A 81 -4.90 -34.26 -2.96
CA LEU A 81 -5.82 -34.05 -4.07
C LEU A 81 -6.88 -35.16 -4.04
N PRO A 82 -8.01 -34.97 -3.34
CA PRO A 82 -9.06 -35.99 -3.29
C PRO A 82 -9.78 -36.06 -4.64
N VAL A 83 -9.91 -37.27 -5.19
CA VAL A 83 -10.69 -37.52 -6.41
C VAL A 83 -11.90 -38.37 -6.05
N ASN A 84 -13.10 -37.91 -6.40
CA ASN A 84 -14.32 -38.67 -6.20
C ASN A 84 -14.82 -39.23 -7.54
N GLN A 85 -14.53 -40.51 -7.78
CA GLN A 85 -14.78 -41.17 -9.07
C GLN A 85 -16.27 -41.14 -9.49
N THR A 86 -17.20 -41.27 -8.55
CA THR A 86 -18.65 -41.24 -8.85
C THR A 86 -19.14 -39.85 -9.26
N LEU A 87 -18.60 -38.80 -8.65
CA LEU A 87 -18.86 -37.42 -9.05
C LEU A 87 -18.25 -37.09 -10.42
N CYS A 88 -17.07 -37.64 -10.73
CA CYS A 88 -16.44 -37.44 -12.03
C CYS A 88 -17.21 -38.08 -13.19
N GLN A 89 -17.86 -39.22 -12.94
CA GLN A 89 -18.71 -39.89 -13.93
C GLN A 89 -20.01 -39.13 -14.20
N THR A 90 -20.59 -38.51 -13.18
CA THR A 90 -21.87 -37.78 -13.28
C THR A 90 -21.69 -36.32 -13.71
N ASN A 91 -20.61 -35.66 -13.28
CA ASN A 91 -20.29 -34.29 -13.64
C ASN A 91 -18.79 -34.15 -13.99
N PRO A 92 -18.42 -34.13 -15.28
CA PRO A 92 -17.01 -34.01 -15.68
C PRO A 92 -16.39 -32.66 -15.32
N LYS A 93 -17.18 -31.63 -14.96
CA LYS A 93 -16.70 -30.32 -14.50
C LYS A 93 -16.53 -30.23 -12.97
N ALA A 94 -16.77 -31.32 -12.25
CA ALA A 94 -16.55 -31.39 -10.81
C ALA A 94 -15.06 -31.17 -10.45
N PRO A 95 -14.76 -30.73 -9.21
CA PRO A 95 -13.38 -30.53 -8.77
C PRO A 95 -12.56 -31.81 -8.90
N ASN A 96 -11.31 -31.67 -9.37
CA ASN A 96 -10.35 -32.76 -9.57
C ASN A 96 -10.77 -33.85 -10.57
N CYS A 97 -11.80 -33.62 -11.40
CA CYS A 97 -12.26 -34.59 -12.41
C CYS A 97 -11.75 -34.28 -13.82
N ALA A 98 -11.58 -33.01 -14.16
CA ALA A 98 -11.07 -32.54 -15.46
C ALA A 98 -9.56 -32.28 -15.48
N ILE A 99 -8.83 -32.78 -14.48
CA ILE A 99 -7.38 -32.61 -14.38
C ILE A 99 -6.65 -33.66 -15.23
N GLY A 100 -5.63 -33.23 -15.97
CA GLY A 100 -4.73 -34.15 -16.67
C GLY A 100 -3.86 -34.95 -15.70
N ARG A 101 -2.99 -35.82 -16.24
CA ARG A 101 -2.00 -36.53 -15.43
C ARG A 101 -1.02 -35.53 -14.81
N ILE A 102 -0.93 -35.51 -13.48
CA ILE A 102 0.04 -34.72 -12.73
C ILE A 102 1.28 -35.59 -12.50
N ASN A 103 2.45 -35.13 -12.95
CA ASN A 103 3.72 -35.80 -12.70
C ASN A 103 4.36 -35.25 -11.42
N ASP A 104 4.65 -33.94 -11.40
CA ASP A 104 5.34 -33.27 -10.31
C ASP A 104 4.61 -32.00 -9.87
N LEU A 105 4.69 -31.68 -8.58
CA LEU A 105 4.21 -30.43 -8.00
C LEU A 105 5.42 -29.62 -7.51
N ARG A 106 5.60 -28.43 -8.07
CA ARG A 106 6.65 -27.49 -7.64
C ARG A 106 6.05 -26.41 -6.75
N VAL A 107 6.54 -26.33 -5.51
CA VAL A 107 6.18 -25.25 -4.57
C VAL A 107 7.36 -24.29 -4.46
N ILE A 108 7.09 -22.99 -4.61
CA ILE A 108 8.09 -21.93 -4.46
C ILE A 108 7.73 -21.14 -3.22
N ALA A 109 8.61 -21.17 -2.21
CA ALA A 109 8.45 -20.40 -1.00
C ALA A 109 9.21 -19.07 -1.13
N ILE A 110 8.47 -17.96 -1.15
CA ILE A 110 9.03 -16.62 -1.21
C ILE A 110 8.99 -16.04 0.20
N HIS A 111 10.15 -15.58 0.69
CA HIS A 111 10.26 -14.94 1.98
C HIS A 111 11.25 -13.77 1.88
N GLN A 112 11.05 -12.75 2.71
CA GLN A 112 11.98 -11.64 2.80
C GLN A 112 13.29 -12.11 3.44
N ASN A 113 14.41 -11.87 2.79
CA ASN A 113 15.72 -12.26 3.29
C ASN A 113 16.03 -11.55 4.63
N GLY A 114 16.47 -12.28 5.64
CA GLY A 114 16.72 -11.75 6.98
C GLY A 114 17.74 -10.60 7.01
N GLY A 115 18.77 -10.65 6.16
CA GLY A 115 19.74 -9.56 6.02
C GLY A 115 19.12 -8.28 5.47
N PHE A 116 18.22 -8.40 4.49
CA PHE A 116 17.47 -7.26 3.96
C PHE A 116 16.52 -6.67 5.02
N THR A 117 15.82 -7.53 5.77
CA THR A 117 14.95 -7.09 6.87
C THR A 117 15.74 -6.32 7.94
N ALA A 118 16.95 -6.77 8.30
CA ALA A 118 17.79 -6.09 9.28
C ALA A 118 18.19 -4.68 8.81
N ILE A 119 18.64 -4.54 7.56
CA ILE A 119 19.00 -3.23 6.96
C ILE A 119 17.77 -2.32 6.90
N TRP A 120 16.63 -2.86 6.48
CA TRP A 120 15.39 -2.12 6.36
C TRP A 120 14.88 -1.61 7.72
N LEU A 121 14.92 -2.46 8.76
CA LEU A 121 14.57 -2.07 10.14
C LEU A 121 15.52 -0.99 10.65
N PHE A 122 16.82 -1.14 10.43
CA PHE A 122 17.81 -0.14 10.85
C PHE A 122 17.59 1.20 10.16
N MET A 123 17.35 1.20 8.85
CA MET A 123 17.04 2.40 8.08
C MET A 123 15.80 3.11 8.65
N LYS A 124 14.72 2.37 8.91
CA LYS A 124 13.51 2.94 9.52
C LYS A 124 13.79 3.52 10.92
N THR A 125 14.54 2.82 11.77
CA THR A 125 14.89 3.30 13.11
C THR A 125 15.70 4.60 13.06
N MET A 126 16.56 4.79 12.06
CA MET A 126 17.35 6.03 11.92
C MET A 126 16.56 7.18 11.29
N VAL A 127 15.71 6.91 10.29
CA VAL A 127 14.95 7.94 9.58
C VAL A 127 13.77 8.46 10.40
N SER A 128 13.08 7.57 11.12
CA SER A 128 11.89 7.87 11.92
C SER A 128 12.04 9.05 12.91
N PRO A 129 13.09 9.11 13.77
CA PRO A 129 13.28 10.25 14.67
C PRO A 129 13.58 11.55 13.90
N LEU A 130 14.33 11.49 12.81
CA LEU A 130 14.65 12.66 11.99
C LEU A 130 13.40 13.28 11.38
N VAL A 131 12.53 12.44 10.78
CA VAL A 131 11.24 12.87 10.22
C VAL A 131 10.36 13.47 11.32
N THR A 132 10.27 12.81 12.48
CA THR A 132 9.43 13.28 13.59
C THR A 132 9.88 14.64 14.10
N ILE A 133 11.19 14.83 14.30
CA ILE A 133 11.78 16.12 14.72
C ILE A 133 11.50 17.21 13.69
N ALA A 134 11.66 16.91 12.40
CA ALA A 134 11.39 17.87 11.33
C ALA A 134 9.91 18.30 11.29
N VAL A 135 8.98 17.37 11.46
CA VAL A 135 7.52 17.66 11.51
C VAL A 135 7.18 18.54 12.71
N ILE A 136 7.70 18.22 13.90
CA ILE A 136 7.47 19.02 15.11
C ILE A 136 8.06 20.42 14.96
N TRP A 137 9.28 20.52 14.43
CA TRP A 137 9.93 21.80 14.17
C TRP A 137 9.13 22.65 13.17
N TYR A 138 8.67 22.04 12.08
CA TYR A 138 7.85 22.71 11.08
C TYR A 138 6.54 23.21 11.66
N TRP A 139 5.84 22.41 12.47
CA TRP A 139 4.62 22.82 13.16
C TRP A 139 4.85 24.02 14.08
N LYS A 140 5.88 23.93 14.94
CA LYS A 140 6.24 25.02 15.86
C LYS A 140 6.52 26.30 15.11
N ARG A 141 7.22 26.23 13.96
CA ARG A 141 7.53 27.41 13.17
C ARG A 141 6.29 28.04 12.54
N VAL A 142 5.38 27.24 12.00
CA VAL A 142 4.13 27.71 11.37
C VAL A 142 3.23 28.40 12.41
N VAL A 143 3.07 27.82 13.61
CA VAL A 143 2.24 28.40 14.68
C VAL A 143 2.84 29.70 15.25
N ALA A 144 4.17 29.86 15.22
CA ALA A 144 4.83 31.08 15.67
C ALA A 144 4.69 32.29 14.72
N LEU A 145 4.03 32.13 13.57
CA LEU A 145 3.70 33.25 12.68
C LEU A 145 2.39 33.91 13.14
N ASN A 146 2.32 35.24 13.14
CA ASN A 146 1.12 36.00 13.52
C ASN A 146 0.02 36.01 12.43
N ARG A 147 -0.19 34.88 11.73
CA ARG A 147 -1.18 34.72 10.64
C ARG A 147 -1.84 33.36 10.71
N ASN A 148 -3.03 33.23 10.12
CA ASN A 148 -3.68 31.94 9.93
C ASN A 148 -2.88 31.07 8.93
N SER A 149 -2.77 29.78 9.21
CA SER A 149 -2.04 28.84 8.35
C SER A 149 -2.73 28.66 7.00
N TYR A 150 -1.94 28.75 5.93
CA TYR A 150 -2.44 28.54 4.57
C TYR A 150 -2.81 27.08 4.31
N LEU A 151 -3.64 26.83 3.30
CA LEU A 151 -4.02 25.47 2.90
C LEU A 151 -2.80 24.61 2.53
N LEU A 152 -1.80 25.20 1.85
CA LEU A 152 -0.57 24.52 1.50
C LEU A 152 0.26 24.10 2.73
N GLU A 153 0.36 24.96 3.75
CA GLU A 153 1.09 24.64 4.99
C GLU A 153 0.42 23.47 5.73
N LYS A 154 -0.92 23.43 5.74
CA LYS A 154 -1.70 22.31 6.29
C LYS A 154 -1.50 21.02 5.49
N ALA A 155 -1.42 21.10 4.16
CA ALA A 155 -1.18 19.94 3.31
C ALA A 155 0.25 19.37 3.49
N ILE A 156 1.27 20.23 3.61
CA ILE A 156 2.65 19.81 3.92
C ILE A 156 2.71 19.16 5.31
N MET A 157 2.00 19.72 6.29
CA MET A 157 1.89 19.12 7.62
C MET A 157 1.26 17.72 7.56
N ALA A 158 0.15 17.56 6.83
CA ALA A 158 -0.50 16.27 6.65
C ALA A 158 0.43 15.24 5.97
N LEU A 159 1.21 15.65 4.98
CA LEU A 159 2.22 14.80 4.33
C LEU A 159 3.36 14.40 5.27
N GLY A 160 3.84 15.33 6.10
CA GLY A 160 4.85 15.04 7.11
C GLY A 160 4.35 14.07 8.19
N ILE A 161 3.10 14.24 8.64
CA ILE A 161 2.46 13.33 9.59
C ILE A 161 2.28 11.95 8.99
N SER A 162 1.85 11.84 7.72
CA SER A 162 1.66 10.53 7.07
C SER A 162 2.99 9.79 6.86
N LEU A 163 4.06 10.52 6.54
CA LEU A 163 5.41 9.95 6.49
C LEU A 163 5.89 9.47 7.87
N ALA A 164 5.64 10.26 8.92
CA ALA A 164 5.95 9.84 10.29
C ALA A 164 5.14 8.59 10.71
N ILE A 165 3.88 8.48 10.28
CA ILE A 165 3.06 7.28 10.47
C ILE A 165 3.59 6.10 9.65
N LEU A 166 4.14 6.29 8.46
CA LEU A 166 4.73 5.24 7.64
C LEU A 166 6.02 4.65 8.25
N ASP A 167 6.81 5.51 8.90
CA ASP A 167 8.09 5.11 9.50
C ASP A 167 7.97 4.68 10.96
N CYS A 168 6.96 5.16 11.70
CA CYS A 168 6.77 4.86 13.12
C CYS A 168 5.34 4.49 13.48
N MET A 169 5.17 3.64 14.50
CA MET A 169 3.95 3.70 15.31
C MET A 169 4.10 4.83 16.32
N PHE A 170 3.24 5.84 16.22
CA PHE A 170 3.23 7.00 17.08
C PHE A 170 2.80 6.58 18.50
N SER A 171 3.72 6.62 19.47
CA SER A 171 3.33 6.69 20.88
C SER A 171 3.00 8.15 21.17
N ILE A 172 1.71 8.50 21.07
CA ILE A 172 1.22 9.78 21.59
C ILE A 172 1.39 9.69 23.10
N ASN A 173 2.44 10.31 23.63
CA ASN A 173 2.48 10.59 25.05
C ASN A 173 1.32 11.56 25.32
N ARG A 174 0.24 11.05 25.94
CA ARG A 174 -0.92 11.82 26.35
C ARG A 174 -0.51 12.74 27.49
N SER A 175 0.17 13.84 27.17
CA SER A 175 0.37 14.95 28.10
C SER A 175 -0.87 15.84 28.05
N GLU A 176 -1.45 16.03 29.22
CA GLU A 176 -2.72 16.68 29.55
C GLU A 176 -3.02 17.96 28.75
N TYR A 177 -4.07 17.90 27.93
CA TYR A 177 -4.89 19.06 27.60
C TYR A 177 -5.74 19.45 28.82
N HIS A 178 -5.13 19.96 29.89
CA HIS A 178 -5.90 20.64 30.93
C HIS A 178 -5.04 21.63 31.73
N LYS A 179 -4.86 22.84 31.18
CA LYS A 179 -4.96 24.13 31.90
C LYS A 179 -4.55 25.28 30.99
N ALA A 180 -5.50 25.74 30.17
CA ALA A 180 -5.49 27.12 29.71
C ALA A 180 -6.19 27.97 30.78
N LYS A 181 -5.43 28.53 31.73
CA LYS A 181 -5.78 29.81 32.36
C LYS A 181 -4.57 30.41 33.09
N VAL A 182 -4.23 31.62 32.64
CA VAL A 182 -3.75 32.76 33.46
C VAL A 182 -2.23 32.91 33.68
N ILE A 183 -1.72 33.99 33.04
CA ILE A 183 -0.60 34.89 33.39
C ILE A 183 0.82 34.60 32.86
N LYS A 184 1.33 35.63 32.17
CA LYS A 184 2.70 35.91 31.75
C LYS A 184 3.73 35.60 32.85
N ASN A 185 4.86 35.00 32.48
CA ASN A 185 6.16 35.70 32.47
C ASN A 185 7.23 34.82 31.82
N TYR A 186 8.16 35.51 31.16
CA TYR A 186 9.39 34.97 30.58
C TYR A 186 10.16 34.16 31.62
N SER A 187 10.31 32.86 31.40
CA SER A 187 11.45 32.09 31.88
C SER A 187 11.82 31.06 30.82
N LEU A 188 13.05 31.22 30.37
CA LEU A 188 13.78 30.37 29.45
C LEU A 188 13.89 28.97 30.09
N SER A 189 12.96 28.07 29.80
CA SER A 189 13.09 26.66 30.17
C SER A 189 13.81 25.90 29.05
N THR A 190 14.97 25.40 29.43
CA THR A 190 15.79 24.41 28.72
C THR A 190 14.96 23.28 28.13
N PRO A 191 15.35 22.71 26.97
CA PRO A 191 14.64 21.61 26.36
C PRO A 191 14.84 20.36 27.24
N GLU A 192 13.91 20.11 28.16
CA GLU A 192 13.78 18.76 28.70
C GLU A 192 13.57 17.84 27.50
N THR A 193 14.54 16.95 27.33
CA THR A 193 14.62 15.99 26.23
C THR A 193 13.31 15.23 26.16
N MET A 194 12.44 15.62 25.23
CA MET A 194 11.33 14.81 24.77
C MET A 194 11.95 13.54 24.21
N LYS A 195 12.08 12.50 25.05
CA LYS A 195 12.50 11.16 24.63
C LYS A 195 11.38 10.58 23.78
N ILE A 196 11.33 11.00 22.52
CA ILE A 196 10.57 10.30 21.49
C ILE A 196 11.38 9.06 21.15
N PHE A 197 11.04 7.93 21.77
CA PHE A 197 11.54 6.65 21.30
C PHE A 197 10.66 6.21 20.14
N SER A 198 10.99 6.71 18.94
CA SER A 198 10.32 6.33 17.70
C SER A 198 10.82 4.96 17.24
N VAL A 199 10.19 3.89 17.73
CA VAL A 199 10.52 2.53 17.29
C VAL A 199 9.60 2.13 16.15
N PRO A 200 10.16 1.65 15.02
CA PRO A 200 9.35 1.02 13.99
C PRO A 200 8.50 -0.12 14.56
N LEU A 201 7.21 -0.17 14.22
CA LEU A 201 6.26 -1.22 14.66
C LEU A 201 6.81 -2.62 14.40
N GLU A 202 7.59 -2.76 13.34
CA GLU A 202 8.17 -4.00 12.86
C GLU A 202 9.16 -4.63 13.84
N TRP A 203 9.72 -3.88 14.78
CA TRP A 203 10.48 -4.46 15.89
C TRP A 203 9.63 -5.36 16.78
N ILE A 204 8.33 -5.04 16.96
CA ILE A 204 7.42 -5.86 17.75
C ILE A 204 7.23 -7.24 17.10
N SER A 205 7.30 -7.31 15.76
CA SER A 205 7.14 -8.58 15.03
C SER A 205 8.29 -9.58 15.23
N LEU A 206 9.46 -9.12 15.71
CA LEU A 206 10.58 -10.00 16.06
C LEU A 206 10.32 -10.78 17.36
N TRP A 207 9.55 -10.19 18.27
CA TRP A 207 9.28 -10.75 19.61
C TRP A 207 7.91 -11.42 19.68
N PHE A 208 6.93 -10.88 18.97
CA PHE A 208 5.55 -11.33 19.00
C PHE A 208 5.07 -11.76 17.62
N ARG A 209 4.29 -12.84 17.58
CA ARG A 209 3.60 -13.27 16.37
C ARG A 209 2.56 -12.23 15.96
N ALA A 210 2.87 -11.45 14.92
CA ALA A 210 2.02 -10.38 14.43
C ALA A 210 1.63 -10.64 12.95
N PRO A 211 0.62 -11.48 12.68
CA PRO A 211 0.21 -11.81 11.31
C PRO A 211 -0.41 -10.61 10.57
N PHE A 212 -0.92 -9.62 11.31
CA PHE A 212 -1.54 -8.39 10.79
C PHE A 212 -0.53 -7.37 10.25
N MET A 213 0.77 -7.63 10.35
CA MET A 213 1.81 -6.65 10.00
C MET A 213 1.80 -6.24 8.52
N LEU A 214 1.52 -7.17 7.60
CA LEU A 214 1.43 -6.82 6.18
C LEU A 214 0.24 -5.91 5.92
N LEU A 215 -0.94 -6.25 6.44
CA LEU A 215 -2.14 -5.43 6.30
C LEU A 215 -1.93 -4.01 6.85
N ILE A 216 -1.31 -3.88 8.04
CA ILE A 216 -0.98 -2.56 8.59
C ILE A 216 0.04 -1.82 7.70
N GLY A 217 1.03 -2.52 7.16
CA GLY A 217 2.00 -1.96 6.22
C GLY A 217 1.34 -1.38 4.97
N ASP A 218 0.46 -2.15 4.35
CA ASP A 218 -0.28 -1.79 3.14
C ASP A 218 -1.20 -0.58 3.41
N ILE A 219 -1.92 -0.57 4.54
CA ILE A 219 -2.76 0.56 4.95
C ILE A 219 -1.93 1.84 5.15
N ARG A 220 -0.77 1.74 5.81
CA ARG A 220 0.12 2.90 6.05
C ARG A 220 0.66 3.46 4.73
N GLN A 221 1.08 2.59 3.82
CA GLN A 221 1.55 2.99 2.49
C GLN A 221 0.43 3.62 1.64
N GLY A 222 -0.75 2.99 1.62
CA GLY A 222 -1.94 3.51 0.93
C GLY A 222 -2.36 4.88 1.45
N LEU A 223 -2.34 5.10 2.77
CA LEU A 223 -2.62 6.40 3.38
C LEU A 223 -1.60 7.47 2.95
N PHE A 224 -0.31 7.12 2.95
CA PHE A 224 0.75 8.02 2.49
C PHE A 224 0.53 8.43 1.03
N TYR A 225 0.23 7.48 0.13
CA TYR A 225 -0.02 7.77 -1.27
C TYR A 225 -1.28 8.63 -1.48
N ALA A 226 -2.37 8.37 -0.78
CA ALA A 226 -3.59 9.19 -0.86
C ALA A 226 -3.31 10.65 -0.46
N ILE A 227 -2.54 10.87 0.60
CA ILE A 227 -2.15 12.21 1.06
C ILE A 227 -1.17 12.87 0.08
N LEU A 228 -0.22 12.12 -0.47
CA LEU A 228 0.74 12.62 -1.47
C LEU A 228 0.03 13.07 -2.75
N PHE A 229 -0.89 12.27 -3.28
CA PHE A 229 -1.66 12.65 -4.48
C PHE A 229 -2.55 13.87 -4.22
N SER A 230 -3.14 13.97 -3.04
CA SER A 230 -3.90 15.14 -2.60
C SER A 230 -3.01 16.38 -2.50
N PHE A 231 -1.80 16.24 -1.95
CA PHE A 231 -0.81 17.31 -1.83
C PHE A 231 -0.44 17.87 -3.21
N TRP A 232 -0.15 17.03 -4.21
CA TRP A 232 0.22 17.51 -5.55
C TRP A 232 -0.89 18.32 -6.22
N LEU A 233 -2.16 17.95 -6.03
CA LEU A 233 -3.29 18.73 -6.55
C LEU A 233 -3.46 20.07 -5.85
N ILE A 234 -3.33 20.10 -4.52
CA ILE A 234 -3.41 21.35 -3.75
C ILE A 234 -2.23 22.26 -4.11
N PHE A 235 -1.02 21.71 -4.20
CA PHE A 235 0.19 22.45 -4.55
C PHE A 235 0.09 23.12 -5.93
N THR A 236 -0.32 22.36 -6.96
CA THR A 236 -0.50 22.91 -8.31
C THR A 236 -1.62 23.94 -8.38
N GLY A 237 -2.71 23.75 -7.61
CA GLY A 237 -3.81 24.71 -7.55
C GLY A 237 -3.47 26.01 -6.83
N GLU A 238 -2.75 25.96 -5.71
CA GLU A 238 -2.39 27.16 -4.93
C GLU A 238 -1.39 28.07 -5.68
N HIS A 239 -0.58 27.50 -6.58
CA HIS A 239 0.28 28.27 -7.49
C HIS A 239 -0.48 28.93 -8.65
N LEU A 240 -1.79 28.69 -8.79
CA LEU A 240 -2.64 29.41 -9.73
C LEU A 240 -3.01 30.79 -9.16
N ILE A 241 -2.30 31.81 -9.61
CA ILE A 241 -2.30 33.16 -9.00
C ILE A 241 -3.62 33.95 -9.19
N ASP A 242 -4.52 33.54 -10.09
CA ASP A 242 -5.65 34.39 -10.57
C ASP A 242 -7.07 34.01 -10.10
N ASP A 243 -7.27 33.01 -9.23
CA ASP A 243 -8.61 32.71 -8.69
C ASP A 243 -8.90 33.49 -7.38
N THR A 244 -10.04 34.17 -7.32
CA THR A 244 -10.55 34.91 -6.15
C THR A 244 -11.04 34.00 -5.01
N SER A 245 -10.99 32.68 -5.17
CA SER A 245 -11.46 31.64 -4.24
C SER A 245 -10.34 30.91 -3.47
N ARG A 246 -9.17 31.55 -3.30
CA ARG A 246 -8.03 30.98 -2.56
C ARG A 246 -8.41 30.58 -1.13
N ASN A 247 -7.85 29.46 -0.66
CA ASN A 247 -8.05 28.85 0.66
C ASN A 247 -9.38 28.13 0.91
N ASN A 248 -10.30 28.05 -0.06
CA ASN A 248 -11.52 27.26 0.10
C ASN A 248 -11.31 25.82 -0.39
N LEU A 249 -11.27 24.88 0.57
CA LEU A 249 -11.19 23.43 0.29
C LEU A 249 -12.31 22.96 -0.65
N SER A 250 -13.48 23.62 -0.60
CA SER A 250 -14.64 23.32 -1.46
C SER A 250 -14.33 23.44 -2.95
N SER A 251 -13.43 24.34 -3.35
CA SER A 251 -13.02 24.47 -4.77
C SER A 251 -12.20 23.26 -5.27
N TYR A 252 -11.62 22.48 -4.35
CA TYR A 252 -10.82 21.28 -4.65
C TYR A 252 -11.59 19.97 -4.45
N TRP A 253 -12.86 20.05 -4.03
CA TRP A 253 -13.63 18.91 -3.57
C TRP A 253 -13.81 17.84 -4.65
N GLN A 254 -14.01 18.22 -5.91
CA GLN A 254 -14.18 17.27 -7.01
C GLN A 254 -12.92 16.44 -7.27
N ASN A 255 -11.74 17.07 -7.25
CA ASN A 255 -10.47 16.38 -7.48
C ASN A 255 -10.09 15.51 -6.27
N LEU A 256 -10.33 16.01 -5.05
CA LEU A 256 -10.06 15.28 -3.82
C LEU A 256 -10.97 14.05 -3.66
N THR A 257 -12.23 14.17 -4.07
CA THR A 257 -13.18 13.05 -4.04
C THR A 257 -12.73 11.91 -4.95
N SER A 258 -12.15 12.20 -6.12
CA SER A 258 -11.60 11.16 -6.99
C SER A 258 -10.45 10.38 -6.33
N VAL A 259 -9.56 11.07 -5.61
CA VAL A 259 -8.47 10.41 -4.87
C VAL A 259 -9.02 9.58 -3.72
N LEU A 260 -9.98 10.12 -2.95
CA LEU A 260 -10.60 9.44 -1.82
C LEU A 260 -11.39 8.19 -2.24
N ILE A 261 -12.16 8.27 -3.33
CA ILE A 261 -12.89 7.11 -3.86
C ILE A 261 -11.89 6.04 -4.30
N GLY A 262 -10.86 6.40 -5.08
CA GLY A 262 -9.84 5.45 -5.52
C GLY A 262 -9.11 4.77 -4.36
N SER A 263 -8.65 5.54 -3.37
CA SER A 263 -7.94 5.01 -2.21
C SER A 263 -8.83 4.14 -1.32
N THR A 264 -10.09 4.53 -1.11
CA THR A 264 -11.04 3.74 -0.30
C THR A 264 -11.38 2.43 -1.00
N CYS A 265 -11.48 2.44 -2.34
CA CYS A 265 -11.79 1.25 -3.13
C CYS A 265 -10.65 0.22 -3.08
N LEU A 266 -9.39 0.68 -3.20
CA LEU A 266 -8.21 -0.17 -3.00
C LEU A 266 -8.09 -0.66 -1.55
N LEU A 267 -8.38 0.20 -0.56
CA LEU A 267 -8.39 -0.20 0.85
C LEU A 267 -9.40 -1.33 1.12
N ILE A 268 -10.60 -1.27 0.54
CA ILE A 268 -11.60 -2.34 0.66
C ILE A 268 -11.07 -3.64 0.05
N TYR A 269 -10.41 -3.56 -1.10
CA TYR A 269 -9.78 -4.72 -1.74
C TYR A 269 -8.71 -5.34 -0.84
N ASP A 270 -7.76 -4.53 -0.34
CA ASP A 270 -6.67 -5.01 0.51
C ASP A 270 -7.21 -5.61 1.82
N VAL A 271 -8.19 -4.97 2.46
CA VAL A 271 -8.84 -5.51 3.66
C VAL A 271 -9.59 -6.81 3.37
N ALA A 272 -10.24 -6.93 2.21
CA ALA A 272 -10.94 -8.16 1.83
C ALA A 272 -9.98 -9.32 1.52
N GLU A 273 -8.83 -9.04 0.90
CA GLU A 273 -7.82 -10.05 0.59
C GLU A 273 -6.95 -10.37 1.82
N ARG A 274 -6.17 -9.38 2.29
CA ARG A 274 -5.23 -9.54 3.41
C ARG A 274 -5.93 -9.76 4.74
N GLY A 275 -7.07 -9.12 4.97
CA GLY A 275 -7.82 -9.29 6.21
C GLY A 275 -8.39 -10.71 6.36
N MET A 276 -8.87 -11.31 5.27
CA MET A 276 -9.32 -12.71 5.28
C MET A 276 -8.16 -13.70 5.41
N GLN A 277 -6.99 -13.37 4.85
CA GLN A 277 -5.77 -14.18 4.99
C GLN A 277 -5.28 -14.31 6.44
N LEU A 278 -5.66 -13.38 7.33
CA LEU A 278 -5.35 -13.48 8.77
C LEU A 278 -6.04 -14.66 9.45
N LEU A 279 -7.25 -15.01 9.00
CA LEU A 279 -8.01 -16.15 9.52
C LEU A 279 -7.67 -17.42 8.75
N ASN A 280 -7.51 -17.33 7.43
CA ASN A 280 -7.17 -18.46 6.58
C ASN A 280 -6.04 -18.09 5.59
N PRO A 281 -4.79 -18.50 5.85
CA PRO A 281 -3.63 -18.24 4.97
C PRO A 281 -3.78 -18.78 3.54
N PHE A 282 -4.66 -19.75 3.32
CA PHE A 282 -4.94 -20.35 2.01
C PHE A 282 -6.11 -19.68 1.28
N PHE A 283 -6.67 -18.61 1.85
CA PHE A 283 -7.70 -17.82 1.19
C PHE A 283 -7.10 -17.00 0.05
N SER A 284 -7.81 -16.98 -1.07
CA SER A 284 -7.53 -16.09 -2.20
C SER A 284 -8.86 -15.53 -2.70
N ILE A 285 -8.96 -14.22 -2.84
CA ILE A 285 -10.18 -13.55 -3.28
C ILE A 285 -10.57 -13.98 -4.71
N TRP A 286 -9.58 -14.34 -5.52
CA TRP A 286 -9.71 -14.73 -6.91
C TRP A 286 -10.36 -16.10 -7.13
N SER A 287 -10.40 -16.97 -6.11
CA SER A 287 -10.99 -18.31 -6.23
C SER A 287 -12.52 -18.31 -6.21
N SER A 288 -13.13 -17.33 -5.54
CA SER A 288 -14.59 -17.20 -5.43
C SER A 288 -15.15 -16.31 -6.51
N LYS A 289 -16.31 -16.66 -7.09
CA LYS A 289 -17.00 -15.83 -8.10
C LYS A 289 -17.42 -14.46 -7.57
N LEU A 290 -17.81 -14.39 -6.30
CA LEU A 290 -18.16 -13.11 -5.65
C LEU A 290 -16.90 -12.31 -5.34
N GLY A 291 -15.85 -12.98 -4.85
CA GLY A 291 -14.57 -12.37 -4.53
C GLY A 291 -13.90 -11.78 -5.77
N SER A 292 -13.77 -12.54 -6.85
CA SER A 292 -13.17 -12.05 -8.10
C SER A 292 -13.97 -10.91 -8.71
N ARG A 293 -15.32 -10.96 -8.68
CA ARG A 293 -16.14 -9.83 -9.12
C ARG A 293 -15.85 -8.56 -8.31
N LEU A 294 -15.78 -8.68 -6.98
CA LEU A 294 -15.44 -7.57 -6.10
C LEU A 294 -14.04 -7.04 -6.42
N ALA A 295 -13.04 -7.91 -6.54
CA ALA A 295 -11.67 -7.57 -6.90
C ALA A 295 -11.58 -6.80 -8.22
N TYR A 296 -12.17 -7.35 -9.29
CA TYR A 296 -12.23 -6.68 -10.59
C TYR A 296 -12.92 -5.32 -10.47
N THR A 297 -14.09 -5.23 -9.82
CA THR A 297 -14.80 -3.96 -9.67
C THR A 297 -13.95 -2.92 -8.94
N SER A 298 -13.22 -3.32 -7.90
CA SER A 298 -12.38 -2.40 -7.14
C SER A 298 -11.21 -1.89 -7.97
N ILE A 299 -10.52 -2.78 -8.69
CA ILE A 299 -9.40 -2.43 -9.56
C ILE A 299 -9.85 -1.53 -10.72
N TYR A 300 -11.00 -1.81 -11.35
CA TYR A 300 -11.54 -0.99 -12.43
C TYR A 300 -11.92 0.41 -11.96
N ILE A 301 -12.59 0.54 -10.81
CA ILE A 301 -12.95 1.84 -10.23
C ILE A 301 -11.69 2.64 -9.88
N ALA A 302 -10.72 2.00 -9.21
CA ALA A 302 -9.46 2.65 -8.85
C ALA A 302 -8.68 3.12 -10.10
N SER A 303 -8.61 2.29 -11.14
CA SER A 303 -7.97 2.63 -12.41
C SER A 303 -8.63 3.84 -13.09
N LEU A 304 -9.97 3.89 -13.14
CA LEU A 304 -10.69 5.04 -13.68
C LEU A 304 -10.42 6.31 -12.86
N CYS A 305 -10.41 6.23 -11.53
CA CYS A 305 -10.08 7.35 -10.66
C CYS A 305 -8.65 7.87 -10.88
N VAL A 306 -7.69 6.99 -11.14
CA VAL A 306 -6.30 7.37 -11.43
C VAL A 306 -6.20 8.08 -12.78
N LEU A 307 -6.92 7.61 -13.82
CA LEU A 307 -6.96 8.29 -15.12
C LEU A 307 -7.56 9.70 -15.00
N LEU A 308 -8.68 9.84 -14.27
CA LEU A 308 -9.28 11.14 -13.99
C LEU A 308 -8.31 12.06 -13.21
N TYR A 309 -7.62 11.52 -12.20
CA TYR A 309 -6.61 12.25 -11.43
C TYR A 309 -5.51 12.83 -12.33
N PHE A 310 -4.89 12.01 -13.18
CA PHE A 310 -3.83 12.48 -14.08
C PHE A 310 -4.34 13.48 -15.11
N GLY A 311 -5.56 13.30 -15.62
CA GLY A 311 -6.22 14.28 -16.49
C GLY A 311 -6.37 15.65 -15.81
N PHE A 312 -6.87 15.67 -14.57
CA PHE A 312 -7.00 16.91 -13.79
C PHE A 312 -5.66 17.55 -13.46
N LEU A 313 -4.67 16.75 -13.06
CA LEU A 313 -3.33 17.23 -12.76
C LEU A 313 -2.67 17.85 -14.00
N ALA A 314 -2.74 17.17 -15.15
CA ALA A 314 -2.21 17.68 -16.42
C ALA A 314 -2.90 19.00 -16.83
N TYR A 315 -4.23 19.08 -16.69
CA TYR A 315 -4.96 20.31 -16.94
C TYR A 315 -4.48 21.47 -16.05
N LYS A 316 -4.36 21.24 -14.74
CA LYS A 316 -3.90 22.26 -13.79
C LYS A 316 -2.46 22.68 -14.07
N VAL A 317 -1.57 21.73 -14.35
CA VAL A 317 -0.17 22.01 -14.72
C VAL A 317 -0.09 22.84 -16.00
N TYR A 318 -0.85 22.46 -17.04
CA TYR A 318 -0.91 23.20 -18.30
C TYR A 318 -1.44 24.63 -18.10
N HIS A 319 -2.49 24.78 -17.30
CA HIS A 319 -3.07 26.09 -17.01
C HIS A 319 -2.09 26.99 -16.22
N VAL A 320 -1.40 26.44 -15.22
CA VAL A 320 -0.33 27.13 -14.48
C VAL A 320 0.80 27.53 -15.43
N TRP A 321 1.23 26.62 -16.31
CA TRP A 321 2.28 26.87 -17.30
C TRP A 321 1.94 28.06 -18.22
N ILE A 322 0.73 28.08 -18.77
CA ILE A 322 0.26 29.20 -19.60
C ILE A 322 0.22 30.50 -18.80
N THR A 323 -0.28 30.45 -17.56
CA THR A 323 -0.41 31.62 -16.70
C THR A 323 0.95 32.24 -16.41
N ILE A 324 1.94 31.41 -16.08
CA ILE A 324 3.33 31.86 -15.86
C ILE A 324 3.91 32.45 -17.15
N LYS A 325 3.70 31.79 -18.30
CA LYS A 325 4.16 32.30 -19.61
C LYS A 325 3.58 33.68 -19.93
N ARG A 326 2.27 33.88 -19.70
CA ARG A 326 1.56 35.16 -19.90
C ARG A 326 2.03 36.25 -18.94
N LYS A 327 2.27 35.93 -17.66
CA LYS A 327 2.77 36.90 -16.68
C LYS A 327 4.21 37.32 -16.96
N ARG A 328 5.05 36.36 -17.37
CA ARG A 328 6.42 36.65 -17.81
C ARG A 328 6.45 37.58 -19.02
N SER A 329 5.60 37.35 -20.02
CA SER A 329 5.52 38.26 -21.18
C SER A 329 4.97 39.64 -20.81
N ALA A 330 3.99 39.75 -19.89
CA ALA A 330 3.45 41.03 -19.46
C ALA A 330 4.40 41.85 -18.56
N GLN A 331 5.17 41.20 -17.68
CA GLN A 331 6.11 41.88 -16.77
C GLN A 331 7.43 42.29 -17.44
N LEU A 332 7.81 41.67 -18.57
CA LEU A 332 8.90 42.16 -19.42
C LEU A 332 8.65 43.60 -19.92
N TYR A 333 7.40 44.05 -20.00
CA TYR A 333 7.04 45.42 -20.41
C TYR A 333 6.96 46.45 -19.26
N ARG A 334 7.06 46.06 -17.98
CA ARG A 334 6.86 47.00 -16.84
C ARG A 334 8.14 47.22 -16.01
N ASN A 335 8.74 48.40 -16.18
CA ASN A 335 9.98 48.89 -15.55
C ASN A 335 9.87 49.17 -14.03
N SER A 336 9.72 48.15 -13.18
CA SER A 336 9.95 48.33 -11.73
C SER A 336 10.84 47.24 -11.15
N GLU A 337 12.08 47.58 -10.80
CA GLU A 337 13.12 46.63 -10.35
C GLU A 337 12.76 45.87 -9.06
N ILE A 338 12.06 46.52 -8.13
CA ILE A 338 11.68 45.92 -6.84
C ILE A 338 10.71 44.74 -7.02
N ARG A 339 9.91 44.74 -8.08
CA ARG A 339 8.97 43.65 -8.40
C ARG A 339 9.63 42.51 -9.18
N ARG A 340 10.75 42.75 -9.87
CA ARG A 340 11.57 41.71 -10.51
C ARG A 340 12.25 40.81 -9.47
N LEU A 341 12.74 41.38 -8.37
CA LEU A 341 13.47 40.63 -7.34
C LEU A 341 12.63 39.64 -6.53
N LYS A 342 11.34 39.93 -6.28
CA LYS A 342 10.43 38.95 -5.65
C LYS A 342 10.20 37.71 -6.51
N THR A 343 10.25 37.86 -7.84
CA THR A 343 10.09 36.73 -8.77
C THR A 343 11.43 36.02 -9.01
N CYS A 344 12.55 36.73 -9.23
CA CYS A 344 13.85 36.08 -9.44
C CYS A 344 14.38 35.34 -8.21
N LYS A 345 14.04 35.78 -6.99
CA LYS A 345 14.37 35.03 -5.77
C LYS A 345 13.44 33.83 -5.53
N GLY A 346 12.25 33.84 -6.14
CA GLY A 346 11.34 32.69 -6.25
C GLY A 346 11.72 31.73 -7.39
N ASP A 347 12.32 32.24 -8.47
CA ASP A 347 12.83 31.45 -9.61
C ASP A 347 14.21 30.84 -9.33
N ASN A 348 14.99 31.40 -8.39
CA ASN A 348 16.21 30.77 -7.88
C ASN A 348 15.94 29.74 -6.76
N LEU A 349 14.68 29.53 -6.36
CA LEU A 349 14.29 28.37 -5.56
C LEU A 349 13.97 27.17 -6.47
N THR A 350 15.03 26.53 -6.95
CA THR A 350 15.24 25.07 -6.83
C THR A 350 14.08 24.07 -7.04
N VAL A 351 13.07 24.32 -7.88
CA VAL A 351 12.01 23.31 -8.13
C VAL A 351 12.10 22.65 -9.50
N PHE A 352 12.51 23.37 -10.56
CA PHE A 352 12.52 22.82 -11.92
C PHE A 352 13.84 22.19 -12.38
N ARG A 353 14.92 22.31 -11.61
CA ARG A 353 16.21 21.66 -11.92
C ARG A 353 16.36 20.25 -11.31
N ILE A 354 15.32 19.76 -10.63
CA ILE A 354 15.30 18.43 -9.99
C ILE A 354 14.50 17.42 -10.84
N PHE A 355 13.69 17.88 -11.80
CA PHE A 355 12.78 17.00 -12.57
C PHE A 355 13.08 16.88 -14.07
N PHE A 356 14.15 17.50 -14.58
CA PHE A 356 14.68 17.25 -15.93
C PHE A 356 16.20 17.33 -15.96
#